data_AF-A0AAV0VYA4-F1
#
_entry.id   AF-A0AAV0VYA4-F1
#
_cell.length_a   1.000
_cell.length_b   1.000
_cell.length_c   1.000
_cell.angle_alpha   90.00
_cell.angle_beta   90.00
_cell.angle_gamma   90.00
#
_symmetry.space_group_name_H-M   'P 1'
#
loop_
_entity.id
_entity.type
_entity.pdbx_description
1 polymer ?
#
loop_
_entity_poly.entity_id
_entity_poly.type
_entity_poly.pdbx_seq_one_letter_code
_entity_poly.pdbx_strand_id
1 'polypeptide(L)'
;MTQTIIALPINNVKLLEEITDIIFDRALRRQNYTHVLSLINDSKFNKLATDTKTAFQKVLLKKCSDVFYTLIYQQELNKLKEKMKNDKMVPKRCISTLNNFQFNFNKKSICNCKFIDELLRKSAFSKKVILSCITDLSKENDENNELQMHCLCTILQLVRPISSKTNDLNKPVNKLVSCINNHGMSSILKCLIQQVKRIHPKGWKNEGNCF
;
A
#
# COMPACT_ATOMS: atom_id res chain seq x y z
N MET A 1 20.05 -14.86 -8.77
CA MET A 1 19.06 -14.58 -7.70
C MET A 1 17.71 -15.22 -7.99
N THR A 2 16.97 -14.84 -9.04
CA THR A 2 15.66 -15.46 -9.34
C THR A 2 15.74 -16.98 -9.49
N GLN A 3 16.66 -17.49 -10.32
CA GLN A 3 16.86 -18.94 -10.51
C GLN A 3 17.22 -19.67 -9.21
N THR A 4 18.03 -19.03 -8.37
CA THR A 4 18.41 -19.56 -7.05
C THR A 4 17.20 -19.69 -6.12
N ILE A 5 16.28 -18.72 -6.15
CA ILE A 5 15.04 -18.74 -5.34
C ILE A 5 14.07 -19.80 -5.88
N ILE A 6 13.94 -19.92 -7.20
CA ILE A 6 13.08 -20.94 -7.85
C ILE A 6 13.54 -22.37 -7.50
N ALA A 7 14.85 -22.57 -7.34
CA ALA A 7 15.43 -23.86 -6.98
C ALA A 7 15.26 -24.23 -5.50
N LEU A 8 14.76 -23.33 -4.65
CA LEU A 8 14.53 -23.65 -3.23
C LEU A 8 13.38 -24.66 -3.08
N PRO A 9 13.50 -25.65 -2.19
CA PRO A 9 12.47 -26.65 -1.96
C PRO A 9 11.32 -26.07 -1.11
N ILE A 10 10.49 -25.19 -1.69
CA ILE A 10 9.37 -24.53 -1.00
C ILE A 10 8.19 -25.49 -0.85
N ASN A 11 8.28 -26.44 0.07
CA ASN A 11 7.30 -27.51 0.20
C ASN A 11 6.08 -27.19 1.09
N ASN A 12 6.01 -25.99 1.70
CA ASN A 12 4.91 -25.62 2.58
C ASN A 12 4.63 -24.10 2.59
N VAL A 13 3.44 -23.75 3.10
CA VAL A 13 2.95 -22.35 3.14
C VAL A 13 3.83 -21.46 4.03
N LYS A 14 4.32 -21.95 5.17
CA LYS A 14 5.17 -21.15 6.08
C LYS A 14 6.47 -20.73 5.39
N LEU A 15 7.12 -21.65 4.70
CA LEU A 15 8.35 -21.36 3.95
C LEU A 15 8.08 -20.41 2.78
N LEU A 16 6.92 -20.54 2.12
CA LEU A 16 6.48 -19.59 1.10
C LEU A 16 6.28 -18.17 1.69
N GLU A 17 5.67 -18.06 2.87
CA GLU A 17 5.49 -16.80 3.59
C GLU A 17 6.84 -16.15 3.96
N GLU A 18 7.77 -16.91 4.53
CA GLU A 18 9.10 -16.43 4.92
C GLU A 18 9.93 -15.96 3.73
N ILE A 19 9.92 -16.72 2.63
CA ILE A 19 10.61 -16.33 1.39
C ILE A 19 9.95 -15.09 0.78
N THR A 20 8.61 -15.02 0.83
CA THR A 20 7.88 -13.83 0.36
C THR A 20 8.27 -12.60 1.18
N ASP A 21 8.44 -12.72 2.49
CA ASP A 21 8.88 -11.61 3.35
C ASP A 21 10.25 -11.07 2.94
N ILE A 22 11.22 -11.97 2.71
CA ILE A 22 12.57 -11.57 2.28
C ILE A 22 12.53 -10.84 0.93
N ILE A 23 11.77 -11.39 -0.02
CA ILE A 23 11.63 -10.81 -1.37
C ILE A 23 10.94 -9.45 -1.29
N PHE A 24 9.86 -9.35 -0.52
CA PHE A 24 9.07 -8.14 -0.33
C PHE A 24 9.89 -7.02 0.32
N ASP A 25 10.55 -7.30 1.43
CA ASP A 25 11.40 -6.32 2.12
C ASP A 25 12.53 -5.83 1.22
N ARG A 26 13.15 -6.73 0.45
CA ARG A 26 14.19 -6.37 -0.51
C ARG A 26 13.64 -5.50 -1.64
N ALA A 27 12.46 -5.81 -2.16
CA ALA A 27 11.78 -5.05 -3.19
C ALA A 27 11.49 -3.62 -2.72
N LEU A 28 10.97 -3.45 -1.51
CA LEU A 28 10.69 -2.12 -0.93
C LEU A 28 11.98 -1.31 -0.67
N ARG A 29 13.03 -1.96 -0.16
CA ARG A 29 14.31 -1.29 0.14
C ARG A 29 15.04 -0.84 -1.11
N ARG A 30 15.08 -1.68 -2.14
CA ARG A 30 15.85 -1.43 -3.37
C ARG A 30 15.06 -0.71 -4.47
N GLN A 31 13.73 -0.68 -4.38
CA GLN A 31 12.84 -0.20 -5.45
C GLN A 31 13.18 -0.85 -6.81
N ASN A 32 13.62 -2.11 -6.79
CA ASN A 32 13.89 -2.92 -7.98
C ASN A 32 13.04 -4.19 -7.91
N TYR A 33 12.08 -4.30 -8.82
CA TYR A 33 11.01 -5.29 -8.77
C TYR A 33 11.20 -6.44 -9.76
N THR A 34 12.28 -6.41 -10.55
CA THR A 34 12.57 -7.38 -11.62
C THR A 34 12.51 -8.82 -11.13
N HIS A 35 13.10 -9.09 -9.96
CA HIS A 35 13.10 -10.43 -9.38
C HIS A 35 11.70 -10.89 -8.96
N VAL A 36 10.92 -10.00 -8.32
CA VAL A 36 9.55 -10.32 -7.90
C VAL A 36 8.69 -10.65 -9.12
N LEU A 37 8.74 -9.78 -10.14
CA LEU A 37 7.97 -9.95 -11.37
C LEU A 37 8.34 -11.24 -12.10
N SER A 38 9.63 -11.59 -12.12
CA SER A 38 10.10 -12.85 -12.69
C SER A 38 9.60 -14.07 -11.91
N LEU A 39 9.50 -14.00 -10.57
CA LEU A 39 8.98 -15.10 -9.74
C LEU A 39 7.46 -15.27 -9.89
N ILE A 40 6.72 -14.19 -10.06
CA ILE A 40 5.27 -14.25 -10.28
C ILE A 40 4.94 -14.94 -11.61
N ASN A 41 5.75 -14.68 -12.64
CA ASN A 41 5.58 -15.25 -13.97
C ASN A 41 6.14 -16.67 -14.09
N ASP A 42 6.90 -17.16 -13.10
CA ASP A 42 7.42 -18.51 -13.09
C ASP A 42 6.34 -19.50 -12.62
N SER A 43 5.96 -20.42 -13.51
CA SER A 43 4.88 -21.36 -13.26
C SER A 43 5.21 -22.40 -12.19
N LYS A 44 6.50 -22.71 -11.97
CA LYS A 44 6.93 -23.63 -10.91
C LYS A 44 6.77 -22.95 -9.57
N PHE A 45 7.34 -21.76 -9.43
CA PHE A 45 7.30 -20.98 -8.19
C PHE A 45 5.87 -20.55 -7.80
N ASN A 46 5.06 -20.13 -8.77
CA ASN A 46 3.69 -19.67 -8.48
C ASN A 46 2.70 -20.84 -8.22
N LYS A 47 3.00 -22.08 -8.65
CA LYS A 47 2.20 -23.29 -8.38
C LYS A 47 2.68 -24.11 -7.18
N LEU A 48 3.65 -23.62 -6.41
CA LEU A 48 4.27 -24.39 -5.34
C LEU A 48 3.45 -24.36 -4.05
N ALA A 49 2.41 -25.18 -4.04
CA ALA A 49 2.04 -26.06 -2.94
C ALA A 49 1.00 -27.04 -3.47
N THR A 50 1.46 -28.24 -3.83
CA THR A 50 0.59 -29.42 -3.96
C THR A 50 -0.42 -29.41 -2.80
N ASP A 51 -1.71 -29.45 -3.17
CA ASP A 51 -2.91 -29.40 -2.31
C ASP A 51 -3.36 -28.09 -1.66
N THR A 52 -2.65 -26.96 -1.77
CA THR A 52 -3.19 -25.68 -1.27
C THR A 52 -3.43 -24.67 -2.38
N LYS A 53 -4.64 -24.12 -2.44
CA LYS A 53 -5.06 -23.00 -3.32
C LYS A 53 -4.26 -21.69 -3.10
N THR A 54 -3.13 -21.72 -2.38
CA THR A 54 -2.37 -20.53 -1.95
C THR A 54 -1.17 -20.32 -2.86
N ALA A 55 -1.37 -19.50 -3.90
CA ALA A 55 -0.31 -19.08 -4.81
C ALA A 55 0.58 -17.99 -4.19
N PHE A 56 1.82 -17.87 -4.65
CA PHE A 56 2.77 -16.80 -4.26
C PHE A 56 2.13 -15.41 -4.39
N GLN A 57 1.39 -15.16 -5.48
CA GLN A 57 0.65 -13.92 -5.69
C GLN A 57 -0.31 -13.59 -4.54
N LYS A 58 -0.97 -14.60 -3.95
CA LYS A 58 -1.92 -14.40 -2.85
C LYS A 58 -1.21 -13.99 -1.56
N VAL A 59 -0.06 -14.60 -1.27
CA VAL A 59 0.77 -14.25 -0.11
C VAL A 59 1.34 -12.84 -0.29
N LEU A 60 1.87 -12.53 -1.47
CA LEU A 60 2.43 -11.22 -1.78
C LEU A 60 1.37 -10.11 -1.66
N LEU A 61 0.14 -10.37 -2.12
CA LEU A 61 -0.97 -9.45 -1.97
C LEU A 61 -1.29 -9.19 -0.50
N LYS A 62 -1.36 -10.24 0.32
CA LYS A 62 -1.57 -10.09 1.77
C LYS A 62 -0.50 -9.19 2.39
N LYS A 63 0.78 -9.38 2.05
CA LYS A 63 1.88 -8.52 2.52
C LYS A 63 1.73 -7.06 2.09
N CYS A 64 1.30 -6.82 0.85
CA CYS A 64 1.01 -5.48 0.36
C CYS A 64 -0.12 -4.82 1.18
N SER A 65 -1.18 -5.57 1.48
CA SER A 65 -2.29 -5.12 2.32
C SER A 65 -1.86 -4.88 3.77
N ASP A 66 -1.07 -5.78 4.37
CA ASP A 66 -0.63 -5.69 5.77
C ASP A 66 0.19 -4.42 6.04
N VAL A 67 0.92 -3.89 5.05
CA VAL A 67 1.61 -2.59 5.15
C VAL A 67 0.62 -1.43 5.32
N PHE A 68 -0.59 -1.55 4.78
CA PHE A 68 -1.62 -0.53 4.92
C PHE A 68 -2.36 -0.61 6.25
N TYR A 69 -2.60 -1.84 6.73
CA TYR A 69 -3.30 -2.11 7.98
C TYR A 69 -2.35 -2.36 9.14
N THR A 70 -1.11 -1.85 9.09
CA THR A 70 -0.14 -2.17 10.13
C THR A 70 -0.56 -1.51 11.45
N LEU A 71 -1.37 -2.24 12.21
CA LEU A 71 -1.80 -1.93 13.58
C LEU A 71 -0.60 -1.58 14.45
N ILE A 72 0.55 -2.22 14.17
CA ILE A 72 1.83 -1.99 14.82
C ILE A 72 2.29 -0.53 14.66
N TYR A 73 2.11 0.11 13.50
CA TYR A 73 2.44 1.53 13.34
C TYR A 73 1.57 2.41 14.24
N GLN A 74 0.25 2.20 14.22
CA GLN A 74 -0.66 2.97 15.06
C GLN A 74 -0.37 2.76 16.54
N GLN A 75 -0.11 1.52 16.97
CA GLN A 75 0.24 1.19 18.34
C GLN A 75 1.57 1.84 18.76
N GLU A 76 2.62 1.76 17.94
CA GLU A 76 3.92 2.38 18.26
C GLU A 76 3.84 3.91 18.23
N LEU A 77 3.11 4.49 17.28
CA LEU A 77 2.85 5.94 17.23
C LEU A 77 2.08 6.41 18.47
N ASN A 78 1.04 5.68 18.87
CA ASN A 78 0.23 6.01 20.05
C ASN A 78 1.06 5.87 21.33
N LYS A 79 1.85 4.79 21.48
CA LYS A 79 2.79 4.64 22.60
C LYS A 79 3.78 5.81 22.68
N LEU A 80 4.29 6.26 21.54
CA LEU A 80 5.24 7.37 21.50
C LEU A 80 4.57 8.71 21.83
N LYS A 81 3.35 8.95 21.34
CA LYS A 81 2.53 10.13 21.67
C LYS A 81 2.16 10.17 23.16
N GLU A 82 1.78 9.04 23.76
CA GLU A 82 1.47 8.94 25.18
C GLU A 82 2.70 9.19 26.05
N LYS A 83 3.88 8.67 25.67
CA LYS A 83 5.15 9.02 26.31
C LYS A 83 5.44 10.53 26.27
N MET A 84 5.07 11.22 25.19
CA MET A 84 5.23 12.68 25.09
C MET A 84 4.24 13.48 25.94
N LYS A 85 3.03 12.97 26.18
CA LYS A 85 2.03 13.65 27.04
C LYS A 85 2.39 13.58 28.52
N ASN A 86 3.00 12.48 28.95
CA ASN A 86 3.30 12.22 30.36
C ASN A 86 4.62 12.86 30.83
N ASP A 87 5.44 13.40 29.92
CA ASP A 87 6.75 13.97 30.23
C ASP A 87 6.70 15.51 30.15
N LYS A 88 6.79 16.19 31.30
CA LYS A 88 6.69 17.68 31.41
C LYS A 88 7.82 18.42 30.69
N MET A 89 8.90 17.72 30.34
CA MET A 89 9.94 18.19 29.42
C MET A 89 10.09 17.17 28.30
N VAL A 90 9.41 17.36 27.17
CA VAL A 90 9.60 16.47 26.00
C VAL A 90 11.05 16.60 25.51
N PRO A 91 11.91 15.59 25.65
CA PRO A 91 13.29 15.68 25.22
C PRO A 91 13.34 15.82 23.69
N LYS A 92 14.22 16.67 23.15
CA LYS A 92 14.47 16.78 21.68
C LYS A 92 14.65 15.40 21.01
N ARG A 93 15.20 14.43 21.76
CA ARG A 93 15.40 13.03 21.36
C ARG A 93 14.08 12.27 21.11
N CYS A 94 13.03 12.55 21.87
CA CYS A 94 11.71 11.94 21.68
C CYS A 94 11.06 12.45 20.39
N ILE A 95 11.13 13.76 20.14
CA ILE A 95 10.65 14.38 18.89
C ILE A 95 11.40 13.84 17.68
N SER A 96 12.74 13.75 17.74
CA SER A 96 13.52 13.18 16.64
C SER A 96 13.20 11.71 16.37
N THR A 97 12.92 10.93 17.43
CA THR A 97 12.53 9.52 17.31
C THR A 97 11.16 9.39 16.63
N LEU A 98 10.18 10.22 17.01
CA LEU A 98 8.87 10.28 16.36
C LEU A 98 8.99 10.64 14.89
N ASN A 99 9.76 11.68 14.58
CA ASN A 99 9.96 12.14 13.22
C ASN A 99 10.64 11.08 12.35
N ASN A 100 11.67 10.41 12.88
CA ASN A 100 12.33 9.31 12.17
C ASN A 100 11.41 8.11 11.94
N PHE A 101 10.60 7.76 12.95
CA PHE A 101 9.64 6.67 12.83
C PHE A 101 8.59 7.00 11.75
N GLN A 102 8.01 8.20 11.80
CA GLN A 102 7.05 8.67 10.80
C GLN A 102 7.66 8.77 9.40
N PHE A 103 8.90 9.26 9.27
CA PHE A 103 9.62 9.33 8.00
C PHE A 103 9.86 7.95 7.40
N ASN A 104 10.42 7.02 8.17
CA ASN A 104 10.71 5.65 7.71
C ASN A 104 9.43 4.92 7.32
N PHE A 105 8.37 5.14 8.08
CA PHE A 105 7.08 4.54 7.80
C PHE A 105 6.44 5.10 6.53
N ASN A 106 6.39 6.43 6.37
CA ASN A 106 5.92 7.07 5.15
C ASN A 106 6.70 6.59 3.93
N LYS A 107 8.02 6.47 4.06
CA LYS A 107 8.89 5.92 3.01
C LYS A 107 8.51 4.48 2.66
N LYS A 108 8.26 3.62 3.65
CA LYS A 108 7.82 2.23 3.43
C LYS A 108 6.46 2.17 2.72
N SER A 109 5.49 2.97 3.15
CA SER A 109 4.16 3.04 2.53
C SER A 109 4.19 3.53 1.09
N ILE A 110 5.00 4.57 0.79
CA ILE A 110 5.23 5.05 -0.57
C ILE A 110 5.86 3.96 -1.44
N CYS A 111 6.91 3.29 -0.94
CA CYS A 111 7.55 2.19 -1.66
C CYS A 111 6.57 1.04 -1.92
N ASN A 112 5.69 0.72 -0.96
CA ASN A 112 4.66 -0.32 -1.12
C ASN A 112 3.66 0.04 -2.21
N CYS A 113 3.22 1.30 -2.26
CA CYS A 113 2.32 1.75 -3.32
C CYS A 113 2.98 1.69 -4.70
N LYS A 114 4.23 2.16 -4.83
CA LYS A 114 5.00 2.03 -6.09
C LYS A 114 5.18 0.58 -6.52
N PHE A 115 5.40 -0.32 -5.56
CA PHE A 115 5.50 -1.73 -5.83
C PHE A 115 4.18 -2.31 -6.35
N ILE A 116 3.04 -1.96 -5.75
CA ILE A 116 1.71 -2.35 -6.25
C ILE A 116 1.46 -1.83 -7.66
N ASP A 117 1.85 -0.59 -7.98
CA ASP A 117 1.73 -0.04 -9.34
C ASP A 117 2.48 -0.90 -10.38
N GLU A 118 3.71 -1.30 -10.06
CA GLU A 118 4.51 -2.16 -10.92
C GLU A 118 3.87 -3.54 -11.12
N LEU A 119 3.31 -4.11 -10.05
CA LEU A 119 2.57 -5.37 -10.13
C LEU A 119 1.32 -5.23 -11.01
N LEU A 120 0.61 -4.11 -10.96
CA LEU A 120 -0.53 -3.86 -11.84
C LEU A 120 -0.16 -3.74 -13.30
N ARG A 121 0.85 -2.92 -13.60
CA ARG A 121 1.29 -2.67 -14.98
C ARG A 121 1.75 -3.96 -15.65
N LYS A 122 2.23 -4.92 -14.88
CA LYS A 122 2.63 -6.24 -15.36
C LYS A 122 1.52 -7.29 -15.28
N SER A 123 0.28 -6.89 -15.00
CA SER A 123 -0.89 -7.77 -14.86
C SER A 123 -0.71 -8.88 -13.83
N ALA A 124 0.20 -8.70 -12.87
CA ALA A 124 0.43 -9.65 -11.79
C ALA A 124 -0.72 -9.69 -10.78
N PHE A 125 -1.45 -8.58 -10.65
CA PHE A 125 -2.69 -8.49 -9.88
C PHE A 125 -3.87 -8.10 -10.78
N SER A 126 -5.02 -8.72 -10.52
CA SER A 126 -6.26 -8.35 -11.21
C SER A 126 -6.79 -7.00 -10.71
N LYS A 127 -7.56 -6.29 -11.55
CA LYS A 127 -8.24 -5.05 -11.16
C LYS A 127 -9.11 -5.23 -9.89
N LYS A 128 -9.73 -6.41 -9.75
CA LYS A 128 -10.60 -6.77 -8.61
C LYS A 128 -9.87 -6.68 -7.27
N VAL A 129 -8.61 -7.09 -7.23
CA VAL A 129 -7.78 -7.06 -6.03
C VAL A 129 -7.59 -5.62 -5.53
N ILE A 130 -7.28 -4.69 -6.44
CA ILE A 130 -7.06 -3.29 -6.08
C ILE A 130 -8.35 -2.59 -5.69
N LEU A 131 -9.46 -2.89 -6.37
CA LEU A 131 -10.76 -2.36 -5.97
C LEU A 131 -11.14 -2.82 -4.56
N SER A 132 -10.79 -4.06 -4.19
CA SER A 132 -10.93 -4.53 -2.81
C SER A 132 -10.07 -3.69 -1.86
N CYS A 133 -8.78 -3.49 -2.16
CA CYS A 133 -7.91 -2.65 -1.33
C CYS A 133 -8.45 -1.22 -1.16
N ILE A 134 -8.92 -0.58 -2.24
CA ILE A 134 -9.55 0.75 -2.16
C ILE A 134 -10.79 0.71 -1.27
N THR A 135 -11.65 -0.30 -1.46
CA THR A 135 -12.88 -0.46 -0.70
C THR A 135 -12.60 -0.62 0.79
N ASP A 136 -11.64 -1.48 1.13
CA ASP A 136 -11.26 -1.79 2.50
C ASP A 136 -10.62 -0.55 3.16
N LEU A 137 -9.71 0.14 2.46
CA LEU A 137 -9.12 1.41 2.90
C LEU A 137 -10.13 2.56 3.04
N SER A 138 -11.28 2.46 2.38
CA SER A 138 -12.33 3.47 2.43
C SER A 138 -13.41 3.17 3.47
N LYS A 139 -13.51 1.90 3.92
CA LYS A 139 -14.52 1.42 4.86
C LYS A 139 -14.17 1.69 6.32
N GLU A 140 -12.88 1.74 6.69
CA GLU A 140 -12.55 1.98 8.09
C GLU A 140 -12.95 3.42 8.50
N ASN A 141 -13.53 3.51 9.70
CA ASN A 141 -14.23 4.68 10.22
C ASN A 141 -13.32 5.66 10.98
N ASP A 142 -12.00 5.49 10.93
CA ASP A 142 -11.09 6.38 11.64
C ASP A 142 -10.68 7.55 10.73
N GLU A 143 -11.48 8.62 10.77
CA GLU A 143 -11.21 9.89 10.07
C GLU A 143 -9.87 10.54 10.48
N ASN A 144 -9.19 10.01 11.51
CA ASN A 144 -7.88 10.48 11.95
C ASN A 144 -6.74 9.53 11.56
N ASN A 145 -7.02 8.45 10.82
CA ASN A 145 -5.99 7.53 10.33
C ASN A 145 -5.28 8.09 9.08
N GLU A 146 -4.38 9.05 9.29
CA GLU A 146 -3.62 9.69 8.21
C GLU A 146 -2.87 8.70 7.31
N LEU A 147 -2.41 7.58 7.87
CA LEU A 147 -1.73 6.53 7.13
C LEU A 147 -2.67 5.92 6.08
N GLN A 148 -3.85 5.50 6.50
CA GLN A 148 -4.82 4.90 5.60
C GLN A 148 -5.19 5.88 4.49
N MET A 149 -5.39 7.16 4.84
CA MET A 149 -5.66 8.20 3.86
C MET A 149 -4.49 8.41 2.90
N HIS A 150 -3.25 8.36 3.38
CA HIS A 150 -2.05 8.44 2.53
C HIS A 150 -2.01 7.25 1.56
N CYS A 151 -2.28 6.03 2.03
CA CYS A 151 -2.28 4.83 1.20
C CYS A 151 -3.41 4.86 0.17
N LEU A 152 -4.61 5.26 0.58
CA LEU A 152 -5.76 5.45 -0.30
C LEU A 152 -5.48 6.50 -1.37
N CYS A 153 -4.93 7.66 -0.98
CA CYS A 153 -4.52 8.71 -1.92
C CYS A 153 -3.50 8.17 -2.93
N THR A 154 -2.51 7.43 -2.46
CA THR A 154 -1.46 6.91 -3.33
C THR A 154 -2.03 5.88 -4.29
N ILE A 155 -2.82 4.91 -3.82
CA ILE A 155 -3.47 3.92 -4.69
C ILE A 155 -4.35 4.60 -5.73
N LEU A 156 -5.20 5.56 -5.33
CA LEU A 156 -6.09 6.28 -6.26
C LEU A 156 -5.33 6.99 -7.39
N GLN A 157 -4.12 7.49 -7.14
CA GLN A 157 -3.26 8.06 -8.18
C GLN A 157 -2.74 6.98 -9.16
N LEU A 158 -2.51 5.74 -8.69
CA LEU A 158 -2.01 4.61 -9.48
C LEU A 158 -3.09 3.95 -10.35
N VAL A 159 -4.33 3.86 -9.88
CA VAL A 159 -5.42 3.20 -10.64
C VAL A 159 -5.93 4.04 -11.82
N ARG A 160 -5.40 5.26 -11.99
CA ARG A 160 -5.74 6.21 -13.05
C ARG A 160 -5.79 5.60 -14.46
N PRO A 161 -4.85 4.76 -14.91
CA PRO A 161 -4.88 4.18 -16.26
C PRO A 161 -5.85 2.99 -16.39
N ILE A 162 -6.32 2.44 -15.28
CA ILE A 162 -6.95 1.12 -15.22
C ILE A 162 -8.49 1.21 -15.21
N SER A 163 -9.05 2.32 -14.71
CA SER A 163 -10.48 2.44 -14.37
C SER A 163 -11.34 3.25 -15.35
N SER A 164 -10.90 3.52 -16.59
CA SER A 164 -11.60 4.42 -17.50
C SER A 164 -13.03 4.00 -17.92
N LYS A 165 -13.53 2.80 -17.53
CA LYS A 165 -14.83 2.31 -18.02
C LYS A 165 -15.79 1.63 -17.03
N THR A 166 -15.42 1.28 -15.78
CA THR A 166 -16.27 0.33 -15.02
C THR A 166 -16.45 0.50 -13.51
N ASN A 167 -15.71 1.38 -12.81
CA ASN A 167 -15.83 1.46 -11.34
C ASN A 167 -15.99 2.90 -10.84
N ASP A 168 -17.03 3.12 -10.03
CA ASP A 168 -17.29 4.40 -9.37
C ASP A 168 -16.31 4.60 -8.20
N LEU A 169 -15.31 5.46 -8.42
CA LEU A 169 -14.35 5.89 -7.40
C LEU A 169 -14.72 7.24 -6.76
N ASN A 170 -15.91 7.80 -7.06
CA ASN A 170 -16.35 9.07 -6.49
C ASN A 170 -16.52 8.97 -4.97
N LYS A 171 -17.10 7.87 -4.46
CA LYS A 171 -17.32 7.66 -3.03
C LYS A 171 -16.02 7.74 -2.20
N PRO A 172 -14.96 6.97 -2.49
CA PRO A 172 -13.71 7.05 -1.73
C PRO A 172 -12.99 8.41 -1.89
N VAL A 173 -13.06 9.03 -3.07
CA VAL A 173 -12.45 10.35 -3.31
C VAL A 173 -13.17 11.45 -2.52
N ASN A 174 -14.51 11.46 -2.54
CA ASN A 174 -15.29 12.46 -1.82
C ASN A 174 -15.06 12.37 -0.31
N LYS A 175 -14.95 11.14 0.24
CA LYS A 175 -14.57 10.92 1.65
C LYS A 175 -13.22 11.55 2.00
N LEU A 176 -12.20 11.38 1.14
CA LEU A 176 -10.89 12.02 1.35
C LEU A 176 -10.98 13.55 1.30
N VAL A 177 -11.71 14.08 0.33
CA VAL A 177 -11.84 15.53 0.15
C VAL A 177 -12.55 16.19 1.33
N SER A 178 -13.54 15.54 1.95
CA SER A 178 -14.19 16.06 3.17
C SER A 178 -13.23 16.17 4.36
N CYS A 179 -12.20 15.31 4.45
CA CYS A 179 -11.26 15.31 5.56
C CYS A 179 -10.20 16.43 5.48
N ILE A 180 -10.06 17.14 4.35
CA ILE A 180 -8.97 18.10 4.13
C ILE A 180 -8.98 19.29 5.11
N ASN A 181 -10.16 19.64 5.62
CA ASN A 181 -10.36 20.76 6.53
C ASN A 181 -10.07 20.40 8.00
N ASN A 182 -9.70 19.15 8.30
CA ASN A 182 -9.35 18.75 9.66
C ASN A 182 -8.07 19.48 10.12
N HIS A 183 -8.18 20.27 11.19
CA HIS A 183 -7.09 21.10 11.72
C HIS A 183 -5.87 20.28 12.20
N GLY A 184 -6.06 19.02 12.59
CA GLY A 184 -4.99 18.11 13.00
C GLY A 184 -4.21 17.43 11.87
N MET A 185 -4.63 17.60 10.61
CA MET A 185 -4.08 16.85 9.48
C MET A 185 -2.77 17.44 8.95
N SER A 186 -1.78 16.56 8.68
CA SER A 186 -0.48 16.93 8.12
C SER A 186 -0.57 17.60 6.74
N SER A 187 0.34 18.55 6.49
CA SER A 187 0.43 19.28 5.21
C SER A 187 0.71 18.36 4.01
N ILE A 188 1.48 17.29 4.23
CA ILE A 188 1.77 16.27 3.22
C ILE A 188 0.49 15.56 2.79
N LEU A 189 -0.33 15.11 3.74
CA LEU A 189 -1.58 14.43 3.43
C LEU A 189 -2.58 15.38 2.73
N LYS A 190 -2.68 16.63 3.18
CA LYS A 190 -3.48 17.66 2.48
C LYS A 190 -3.05 17.82 1.02
N CYS A 191 -1.74 17.85 0.76
CA CYS A 191 -1.20 17.93 -0.60
C CYS A 191 -1.59 16.70 -1.44
N LEU A 192 -1.48 15.49 -0.88
CA LEU A 192 -1.88 14.25 -1.57
C LEU A 192 -3.38 14.21 -1.87
N ILE A 193 -4.23 14.61 -0.93
CA ILE A 193 -5.69 14.72 -1.15
C ILE A 193 -5.98 15.73 -2.26
N GLN A 194 -5.28 16.88 -2.29
CA GLN A 194 -5.42 17.84 -3.38
C GLN A 194 -4.98 17.28 -4.74
N GLN A 195 -3.92 16.47 -4.79
CA GLN A 195 -3.50 15.82 -6.03
C GLN A 195 -4.57 14.85 -6.53
N VAL A 196 -5.12 14.01 -5.65
CA VAL A 196 -6.25 13.12 -5.97
C VAL A 196 -7.45 13.93 -6.45
N LYS A 197 -7.80 15.01 -5.73
CA LYS A 197 -8.87 15.95 -6.10
C LYS A 197 -8.59 16.68 -7.41
N ARG A 198 -7.34 16.86 -7.86
CA ARG A 198 -7.05 17.47 -9.17
C ARG A 198 -7.17 16.47 -10.32
N ILE A 199 -6.84 15.21 -10.06
CA ILE A 199 -6.89 14.12 -11.05
C ILE A 199 -8.35 13.64 -11.26
N HIS A 200 -9.16 13.64 -10.20
CA HIS A 200 -10.57 13.24 -10.22
C HIS A 200 -11.51 14.09 -11.13
N PRO A 201 -11.51 15.44 -11.11
CA PRO A 201 -12.47 16.29 -11.81
C PRO A 201 -12.27 16.33 -13.32
N LYS A 202 -11.09 15.95 -13.83
CA LYS A 202 -10.75 16.03 -15.25
C LYS A 202 -10.75 14.68 -15.98
N GLY A 203 -10.70 13.55 -15.28
CA GLY A 203 -10.22 12.29 -15.89
C GLY A 203 -11.19 11.12 -16.00
N TRP A 204 -12.27 11.06 -15.22
CA TRP A 204 -13.08 9.84 -15.13
C TRP A 204 -14.57 10.01 -15.44
N LYS A 205 -14.99 11.20 -15.90
CA LYS A 205 -16.37 11.46 -16.32
C LYS A 205 -16.62 11.57 -17.83
N ASN A 206 -15.61 11.72 -18.69
CA ASN A 206 -15.85 11.90 -20.12
C ASN A 206 -14.76 11.27 -21.00
N GLU A 207 -15.00 10.04 -21.48
CA GLU A 207 -14.62 9.60 -22.83
C GLU A 207 -15.75 8.72 -23.37
N GLY A 208 -16.96 9.28 -23.37
CA GLY A 208 -18.05 8.85 -24.23
C GLY A 208 -18.19 9.91 -25.32
N ASN A 209 -18.05 9.48 -26.56
CA ASN A 209 -18.13 10.26 -27.81
C ASN A 209 -16.82 10.91 -28.26
N CYS A 210 -16.01 10.13 -28.96
CA CYS A 210 -15.62 10.51 -30.32
C CYS A 210 -15.91 9.32 -31.22
N PHE A 211 -16.71 9.57 -32.25
CA PHE A 211 -16.86 8.72 -33.43
C PHE A 211 -15.52 8.58 -34.16
#